data_AF-A0A1G3V8V6-F1
#
_entry.id   AF-A0A1G3V8V6-F1
#
_cell.length_a   1.000
_cell.length_b   1.000
_cell.length_c   1.000
_cell.angle_alpha   90.00
_cell.angle_beta   90.00
_cell.angle_gamma   90.00
#
_symmetry.space_group_name_H-M   'P 1'
#
loop_
_entity.id
_entity.type
_entity.pdbx_description
1 polymer ?
#
loop_
_entity_poly.entity_id
_entity_poly.type
_entity_poly.pdbx_seq_one_letter_code
_entity_poly.pdbx_strand_id
1 'polypeptide(L)'
;MPLPCKLIIVVREIEAWFLADTEHFSYYNPLLTLAFIQKQIGIDVEQQDVEQIPHPAELLRNIYNLVGGTYDKKLKEAHRVVAILNYEYLYLDAPASVPALKKFVEELDVAI
;
A
#
# COMPACT_ATOMS: atom_id res chain seq x y z
N MET A 1 -13.01 15.32 -30.73
CA MET A 1 -13.09 13.90 -30.34
C MET A 1 -13.06 13.81 -28.82
N PRO A 2 -13.90 13.00 -28.17
CA PRO A 2 -13.71 12.71 -26.75
C PRO A 2 -12.43 11.91 -26.57
N LEU A 3 -11.62 12.27 -25.57
CA LEU A 3 -10.47 11.47 -25.15
C LEU A 3 -11.00 10.19 -24.47
N PRO A 4 -10.50 9.00 -24.85
CA PRO A 4 -10.86 7.79 -24.14
C PRO A 4 -10.40 7.91 -22.67
N CYS A 5 -11.31 7.62 -21.74
CA CYS A 5 -11.04 7.62 -20.30
C CYS A 5 -11.24 6.20 -19.78
N LYS A 6 -10.27 5.71 -19.00
CA LYS A 6 -10.35 4.44 -18.28
C LYS A 6 -10.43 4.71 -16.79
N LEU A 7 -11.38 4.08 -16.12
CA LEU A 7 -11.57 4.18 -14.68
C LEU A 7 -11.14 2.88 -14.02
N ILE A 8 -10.16 2.95 -13.11
CA ILE A 8 -9.76 1.84 -12.25
C ILE A 8 -10.27 2.11 -10.84
N ILE A 9 -10.98 1.14 -10.29
CA ILE A 9 -11.56 1.22 -8.94
C ILE A 9 -10.75 0.30 -8.03
N VAL A 10 -10.20 0.87 -6.97
CA VAL A 10 -9.49 0.11 -5.96
C VAL A 10 -10.48 -0.61 -5.05
N VAL A 11 -10.16 -1.85 -4.65
CA VAL A 11 -10.94 -2.57 -3.64
C VAL A 11 -10.68 -1.91 -2.28
N ARG A 12 -11.73 -1.29 -1.73
CA ARG A 12 -11.72 -0.51 -0.48
C ARG A 12 -10.98 0.84 -0.59
N GLU A 13 -9.67 0.85 -0.45
CA GLU A 13 -8.86 2.08 -0.40
C GLU A 13 -7.52 1.89 -1.13
N ILE A 14 -6.93 2.96 -1.68
CA ILE A 14 -5.61 2.90 -2.37
C ILE A 14 -4.50 2.47 -1.41
N GLU A 15 -4.66 2.73 -0.12
CA GLU A 15 -3.77 2.29 0.94
C GLU A 15 -3.62 0.76 1.03
N ALA A 16 -4.54 -0.03 0.46
CA ALA A 16 -4.36 -1.47 0.32
C ALA A 16 -3.10 -1.80 -0.51
N TRP A 17 -2.78 -0.99 -1.52
CA TRP A 17 -1.57 -1.17 -2.31
C TRP A 17 -0.32 -0.81 -1.52
N PHE A 18 -0.40 0.15 -0.59
CA PHE A 18 0.73 0.51 0.26
C PHE A 18 1.03 -0.60 1.27
N LEU A 19 -0.01 -1.32 1.73
CA LEU A 19 0.14 -2.50 2.57
C LEU A 19 0.77 -3.69 1.82
N ALA A 20 0.67 -3.74 0.49
CA ALA A 20 1.28 -4.80 -0.32
C ALA A 20 2.80 -4.69 -0.35
N ASP A 21 3.33 -3.47 -0.37
CA ASP A 21 4.76 -3.23 -0.19
C ASP A 21 5.12 -3.32 1.29
N THR A 22 5.60 -4.46 1.77
CA THR A 22 5.95 -4.61 3.19
C THR A 22 7.30 -3.99 3.56
N GLU A 23 8.16 -3.71 2.59
CA GLU A 23 9.51 -3.18 2.86
C GLU A 23 9.45 -1.73 3.34
N HIS A 24 8.50 -0.94 2.84
CA HIS A 24 8.35 0.48 3.20
C HIS A 24 8.20 0.71 4.70
N PHE A 25 7.69 -0.26 5.48
CA PHE A 25 7.58 -0.12 6.93
C PHE A 25 8.95 0.12 7.58
N SER A 26 9.95 -0.66 7.16
CA SER A 26 11.32 -0.55 7.67
C SER A 26 12.01 0.75 7.25
N TYR A 27 11.68 1.24 6.04
CA TYR A 27 12.11 2.55 5.56
C TYR A 27 11.43 3.71 6.32
N TYR A 28 10.17 3.54 6.74
CA TYR A 28 9.46 4.52 7.55
C TYR A 28 10.09 4.66 8.93
N ASN A 29 10.36 3.52 9.58
CA ASN A 29 11.08 3.42 10.84
C ASN A 29 11.69 2.01 11.00
N PRO A 30 13.01 1.88 11.27
CA PRO A 30 13.67 0.57 11.38
C PRO A 30 13.09 -0.37 12.44
N LEU A 31 12.32 0.12 13.41
CA LEU A 31 11.63 -0.71 14.41
C LEU A 31 10.41 -1.44 13.85
N LEU A 32 9.82 -0.96 12.75
CA LEU A 32 8.63 -1.55 12.11
C LEU A 32 9.01 -2.74 11.21
N THR A 33 9.59 -3.77 11.83
CA THR A 33 9.80 -5.07 11.16
C THR A 33 8.49 -5.85 11.10
N LEU A 34 8.33 -6.76 10.13
CA LEU A 34 7.13 -7.59 10.02
C LEU A 34 6.85 -8.40 11.28
N ALA A 35 7.90 -8.98 11.89
CA ALA A 35 7.78 -9.69 13.16
C ALA A 35 7.29 -8.79 14.31
N PHE A 36 7.75 -7.53 14.35
CA PHE A 36 7.29 -6.57 15.35
C PHE A 36 5.83 -6.18 15.11
N ILE A 37 5.45 -5.88 13.86
CA ILE A 37 4.08 -5.55 13.47
C ILE A 37 3.12 -6.69 13.82
N GLN A 38 3.46 -7.92 13.42
CA GLN A 38 2.67 -9.11 13.70
C GLN A 38 2.51 -9.34 15.20
N LYS A 39 3.58 -9.15 15.99
CA LYS A 39 3.52 -9.27 17.45
C LYS A 39 2.60 -8.23 18.11
N GLN A 40 2.56 -7.01 17.60
CA GLN A 40 1.80 -5.91 18.21
C GLN A 40 0.33 -5.86 17.75
N ILE A 41 0.07 -6.15 16.48
CA ILE A 41 -1.26 -5.99 15.86
C ILE A 41 -1.96 -7.34 15.66
N GLY A 42 -1.22 -8.46 15.71
CA GLY A 42 -1.77 -9.80 15.52
C GLY A 42 -2.09 -10.14 14.06
N ILE A 43 -1.60 -9.33 13.12
CA ILE A 43 -1.82 -9.50 11.68
C ILE A 43 -0.48 -9.78 10.99
N ASP A 44 -0.44 -10.82 10.19
CA ASP A 44 0.64 -11.09 9.26
C ASP A 44 0.37 -10.37 7.94
N VAL A 45 0.95 -9.19 7.77
CA VAL A 45 0.68 -8.33 6.60
C VAL A 45 1.21 -8.97 5.30
N GLU A 46 2.26 -9.77 5.37
CA GLU A 46 2.86 -10.42 4.20
C GLU A 46 2.00 -11.56 3.65
N GLN A 47 1.33 -12.31 4.54
CA GLN A 47 0.53 -13.48 4.17
C GLN A 47 -0.94 -13.16 3.89
N GLN A 48 -1.36 -11.90 4.08
CA GLN A 48 -2.75 -11.50 3.97
C GLN A 48 -3.06 -10.88 2.61
N ASP A 49 -4.18 -11.28 2.01
CA ASP A 49 -4.74 -10.59 0.85
C ASP A 49 -5.14 -9.16 1.26
N VAL A 50 -4.38 -8.18 0.77
CA VAL A 50 -4.56 -6.76 1.09
C VAL A 50 -5.91 -6.21 0.61
N GLU A 51 -6.53 -6.82 -0.40
CA GLU A 51 -7.88 -6.41 -0.87
C GLU A 51 -8.98 -6.85 0.11
N GLN A 52 -8.70 -7.82 1.00
CA GLN A 52 -9.64 -8.24 2.04
C GLN A 52 -9.55 -7.40 3.32
N ILE A 53 -8.51 -6.59 3.51
CA ILE A 53 -8.30 -5.77 4.72
C ILE A 53 -9.40 -4.71 4.81
N PRO A 54 -10.30 -4.73 5.81
CA PRO A 54 -11.49 -3.88 5.81
C PRO A 54 -11.25 -2.37 5.76
N HIS A 55 -10.23 -1.91 6.48
CA HIS A 55 -9.86 -0.50 6.61
C HIS A 55 -8.34 -0.32 6.44
N PRO A 56 -7.82 -0.38 5.20
CA PRO A 56 -6.38 -0.34 4.92
C PRO A 56 -5.66 0.88 5.53
N ALA A 57 -6.23 2.08 5.41
CA ALA A 57 -5.64 3.29 5.97
C ALA A 57 -5.62 3.30 7.49
N GLU A 58 -6.63 2.70 8.14
CA GLU A 58 -6.62 2.55 9.60
C GLU A 58 -5.55 1.57 10.04
N LEU A 59 -5.34 0.48 9.30
CA LEU A 59 -4.26 -0.45 9.57
C LEU A 59 -2.88 0.21 9.41
N LEU A 60 -2.64 0.95 8.32
CA LEU A 60 -1.40 1.73 8.13
C LEU A 60 -1.17 2.70 9.30
N ARG A 61 -2.21 3.45 9.68
CA ARG A 61 -2.15 4.37 10.82
C ARG A 61 -1.79 3.62 12.11
N ASN A 62 -2.40 2.46 12.36
CA ASN A 62 -2.13 1.65 13.54
C ASN A 62 -0.68 1.14 13.55
N ILE A 63 -0.15 0.71 12.40
CA ILE A 63 1.25 0.28 12.26
C ILE A 63 2.20 1.44 12.59
N TYR A 64 2.01 2.61 12.00
CA TYR A 64 2.91 3.74 12.26
C TYR A 64 2.77 4.30 13.68
N ASN A 65 1.58 4.21 14.30
CA ASN A 65 1.38 4.59 15.69
C ASN A 65 2.24 3.77 16.66
N LEU A 66 2.64 2.54 16.32
CA LEU A 66 3.52 1.70 17.16
C LEU A 66 4.87 2.36 17.46
N VAL A 67 5.32 3.28 16.60
CA VAL A 67 6.58 4.02 16.75
C VAL A 67 6.37 5.52 16.96
N GLY A 68 5.17 5.93 17.38
CA GLY A 68 4.80 7.34 17.56
C GLY A 68 4.65 8.12 16.25
N GLY A 69 4.61 7.43 15.12
CA GLY A 69 4.25 8.00 13.82
C GLY A 69 2.74 8.16 13.67
N THR A 70 2.30 8.61 12.50
CA THR A 70 0.88 8.68 12.15
C THR A 70 0.70 8.62 10.63
N TYR A 71 -0.51 8.28 10.20
CA TYR A 71 -0.97 8.48 8.83
C TYR A 71 -2.41 8.98 8.87
N ASP A 72 -2.60 10.25 8.51
CA ASP A 72 -3.90 10.93 8.54
C ASP A 72 -4.36 11.42 7.16
N LYS A 73 -3.74 10.87 6.10
CA LYS A 73 -3.96 11.23 4.68
C LYS A 73 -3.71 12.71 4.36
N LYS A 74 -3.13 13.51 5.27
CA LYS A 74 -2.73 14.88 4.93
C LYS A 74 -1.53 14.86 4.00
N LEU A 75 -1.44 15.89 3.16
CA LEU A 75 -0.42 16.04 2.12
C LEU A 75 1.00 15.69 2.60
N LYS A 76 1.39 16.17 3.78
CA LYS A 76 2.72 15.92 4.35
C LYS A 76 2.97 14.43 4.60
N GLU A 77 2.06 13.75 5.29
CA GLU A 77 2.23 12.33 5.62
C GLU A 77 2.02 11.44 4.39
N ALA A 78 1.08 11.80 3.50
CA ALA A 78 0.90 11.13 2.22
C ALA A 78 2.19 11.19 1.37
N HIS A 79 2.79 12.37 1.20
CA HIS A 79 4.07 12.50 0.49
C HIS A 79 5.19 11.72 1.16
N ARG A 80 5.25 11.71 2.49
CA ARG A 80 6.28 10.96 3.22
C ARG A 80 6.18 9.46 2.94
N VAL A 81 4.98 8.88 3.01
CA VAL A 81 4.76 7.45 2.75
C VAL A 81 5.00 7.14 1.28
N VAL A 82 4.45 7.92 0.37
CA VAL A 82 4.58 7.73 -1.07
C VAL A 82 6.05 7.80 -1.52
N ALA A 83 6.86 8.68 -0.91
CA ALA A 83 8.29 8.82 -1.22
C ALA A 83 9.15 7.62 -0.78
N ILE A 84 8.64 6.75 0.09
CA ILE A 84 9.36 5.55 0.57
C ILE A 84 8.76 4.24 0.05
N LEU A 85 7.70 4.30 -0.75
CA LEU A 85 7.14 3.11 -1.40
C LEU A 85 8.11 2.58 -2.45
N ASN A 86 8.22 1.27 -2.53
CA ASN A 86 8.94 0.56 -3.56
C ASN A 86 8.07 0.46 -4.83
N TYR A 87 8.15 1.50 -5.67
CA TYR A 87 7.42 1.55 -6.94
C TYR A 87 7.78 0.43 -7.91
N GLU A 88 9.03 -0.03 -7.89
CA GLU A 88 9.47 -1.15 -8.72
C GLU A 88 8.72 -2.42 -8.33
N TYR A 89 8.69 -2.74 -7.04
CA TYR A 89 7.91 -3.85 -6.50
C TYR A 89 6.40 -3.71 -6.79
N LEU A 90 5.83 -2.51 -6.57
CA LEU A 90 4.41 -2.26 -6.84
C LEU A 90 4.03 -2.41 -8.32
N TYR A 91 4.98 -2.19 -9.23
CA TYR A 91 4.75 -2.27 -10.66
C TYR A 91 5.06 -3.67 -11.23
N LEU A 92 6.10 -4.35 -10.74
CA LEU A 92 6.56 -5.63 -11.29
C LEU A 92 6.03 -6.86 -10.54
N ASP A 93 5.92 -6.81 -9.22
CA ASP A 93 5.70 -8.00 -8.38
C ASP A 93 4.32 -8.02 -7.72
N ALA A 94 3.92 -6.91 -7.07
CA ALA A 94 2.62 -6.79 -6.40
C ALA A 94 1.39 -7.10 -7.29
N PRO A 95 1.39 -6.81 -8.61
CA PRO A 95 0.30 -7.22 -9.50
C PRO A 95 -0.01 -8.72 -9.51
N ALA A 96 0.95 -9.57 -9.13
CA ALA A 96 0.72 -11.01 -9.03
C ALA A 96 -0.28 -11.39 -7.92
N SER A 97 -0.35 -10.58 -6.85
CA SER A 97 -1.20 -10.83 -5.67
C SER A 97 -2.32 -9.82 -5.48
N VAL A 98 -2.30 -8.66 -6.17
CA VAL A 98 -3.29 -7.58 -6.04
C VAL A 98 -4.03 -7.35 -7.36
N PRO A 99 -5.20 -7.99 -7.60
CA PRO A 99 -5.93 -7.92 -8.86
C PRO A 99 -6.29 -6.52 -9.36
N ALA A 100 -6.70 -5.60 -8.48
CA ALA A 100 -7.03 -4.24 -8.89
C ALA A 100 -5.78 -3.45 -9.33
N LEU A 101 -4.65 -3.69 -8.67
CA LEU A 101 -3.36 -3.09 -9.05
C LEU A 101 -2.87 -3.66 -10.39
N LYS A 102 -3.04 -4.97 -10.62
CA LYS A 102 -2.73 -5.59 -11.91
C LYS A 102 -3.44 -4.92 -13.07
N LYS A 103 -4.76 -4.70 -12.94
CA LYS A 103 -5.53 -3.97 -13.97
C LYS A 103 -5.01 -2.56 -14.18
N PHE A 104 -4.58 -1.88 -13.13
CA PHE A 104 -4.00 -0.53 -13.25
C PHE A 104 -2.68 -0.55 -14.04
N VAL A 105 -1.77 -1.46 -13.69
CA VAL A 105 -0.46 -1.61 -14.35
C VAL A 105 -0.63 -1.98 -15.83
N GLU A 106 -1.47 -2.98 -16.14
CA GLU A 106 -1.78 -3.37 -17.52
C GLU A 106 -2.30 -2.20 -18.36
N GLU A 107 -3.05 -1.28 -17.73
CA GLU A 107 -3.57 -0.09 -18.40
C GLU A 107 -2.56 1.04 -18.55
N LEU A 108 -1.57 1.13 -17.65
CA LEU A 108 -0.42 2.02 -17.83
C LEU A 108 0.45 1.55 -18.99
N ASP A 109 0.70 0.24 -19.10
CA ASP A 109 1.57 -0.35 -20.12
C ASP A 109 1.03 -0.14 -21.54
N VAL A 110 -0.30 -0.13 -21.70
CA VAL A 110 -0.95 0.16 -22.98
C VAL A 110 -0.89 1.65 -23.33
N ALA A 111 -0.72 2.53 -22.34
CA ALA A 111 -0.76 3.98 -22.53
C ALA A 111 0.60 4.62 -22.84
N ILE A 112 1.70 3.88 -22.69
CA ILE A 112 3.09 4.31 -22.93
C ILE A 112 3.56 3.79 -24.30
#